data_AF-A0A5N5EA65-F1
#
_entry.id   AF-A0A5N5EA65-F1
#
_cell.length_a   1.000
_cell.length_b   1.000
_cell.length_c   1.000
_cell.angle_alpha   90.00
_cell.angle_beta   90.00
_cell.angle_gamma   90.00
#
_symmetry.space_group_name_H-M   'P 1'
#
loop_
_entity.id
_entity.type
_entity.pdbx_description
1 polymer ?
#
loop_
_entity_poly.entity_id
_entity_poly.type
_entity_poly.pdbx_seq_one_letter_code
_entity_poly.pdbx_strand_id
1 'polypeptide(L)'
;MFASWGSIVYRARFTVIAVMVAGLLGLAAYGLSLQDHLSQSGWDDPGSESVEAAKLADGTFGRSTTGDVLALYTAPEGKTVDDPEFQAKVIDNLQR
;
A
#
# COMPACT_ATOMS: atom_id res chain seq x y z
N MET A 1 21.71 27.90 -30.35
CA MET A 1 20.66 27.01 -29.81
C MET A 1 19.97 27.60 -28.58
N PHE A 2 20.65 27.72 -27.43
CA PHE A 2 20.04 28.24 -26.18
C PHE A 2 19.57 29.70 -26.26
N ALA A 3 20.32 30.58 -26.96
CA ALA A 3 19.88 31.96 -27.18
C ALA A 3 18.57 32.05 -28.00
N SER A 4 18.46 31.24 -29.05
CA SER A 4 17.25 31.14 -29.88
C SER A 4 16.07 30.57 -29.08
N TRP A 5 16.31 29.53 -28.27
CA TRP A 5 15.29 28.96 -27.39
C TRP A 5 14.81 29.95 -26.32
N GLY A 6 15.73 30.67 -25.68
CA GLY A 6 15.40 31.71 -24.70
C GLY A 6 14.56 32.85 -25.31
N SER A 7 14.88 33.27 -26.54
CA SER A 7 14.07 34.26 -27.25
C SER A 7 12.64 33.77 -27.52
N ILE A 8 12.48 32.50 -27.93
CA ILE A 8 11.17 31.88 -28.16
C ILE A 8 10.38 31.81 -26.85
N VAL A 9 10.98 31.30 -25.78
CA VAL A 9 10.34 31.18 -24.47
C VAL A 9 9.96 32.54 -23.90
N TYR A 10 10.81 33.56 -24.03
CA TYR A 10 10.49 34.92 -23.57
C TYR A 10 9.30 35.53 -24.32
N ARG A 11 9.26 35.36 -25.64
CA ARG A 11 8.16 35.85 -26.49
C ARG A 11 6.85 35.14 -26.19
N ALA A 12 6.90 33.82 -25.96
CA ALA A 12 5.74 32.98 -25.67
C ALA A 12 5.53 32.68 -24.17
N ARG A 13 6.12 33.49 -23.28
CA ARG A 13 6.26 33.18 -21.84
C ARG A 13 4.96 32.77 -21.14
N PHE A 14 3.84 33.43 -21.46
CA PHE A 14 2.54 33.09 -20.87
C PHE A 14 1.99 31.77 -21.41
N THR A 15 2.14 31.50 -22.71
CA THR A 15 1.75 30.21 -23.31
C THR A 15 2.57 29.07 -22.73
N VAL A 16 3.88 29.26 -22.60
CA VAL A 16 4.77 28.25 -22.02
C VAL A 16 4.36 27.93 -20.58
N ILE A 17 4.15 28.97 -19.75
CA ILE A 17 3.70 28.77 -18.37
C ILE A 17 2.35 28.05 -18.33
N ALA A 18 1.37 28.50 -19.12
CA ALA A 18 0.04 27.90 -19.13
C ALA A 18 0.07 26.42 -19.51
N VAL A 19 0.79 26.07 -20.58
CA VAL A 19 0.90 24.68 -21.05
C VAL A 19 1.62 23.81 -20.03
N MET A 20 2.74 24.28 -19.47
CA MET A 20 3.49 23.51 -18.48
C MET A 20 2.71 23.30 -17.20
N VAL A 21 2.05 24.36 -16.68
CA VAL A 21 1.23 24.25 -15.47
C VAL A 21 0.04 23.33 -15.71
N ALA A 22 -0.69 23.51 -16.82
CA ALA A 22 -1.81 22.63 -17.15
C ALA A 22 -1.37 21.17 -17.32
N GLY A 23 -0.24 20.92 -17.98
CA GLY A 23 0.33 19.59 -18.13
C GLY A 23 0.72 18.96 -16.80
N LEU A 24 1.43 19.70 -15.94
CA LEU A 24 1.83 19.22 -14.62
C LEU A 24 0.63 18.97 -13.70
N LEU A 25 -0.39 19.83 -13.72
CA LEU A 25 -1.63 19.62 -12.98
C LEU A 25 -2.40 18.41 -13.51
N GLY A 26 -2.43 18.21 -14.83
CA GLY A 26 -3.01 17.02 -15.44
C GLY A 26 -2.29 15.74 -15.02
N LEU A 27 -0.96 15.75 -14.99
CA LEU A 27 -0.15 14.63 -14.50
C LEU A 27 -0.33 14.40 -12.99
N ALA A 28 -0.46 15.46 -12.20
CA ALA A 28 -0.73 15.36 -10.78
C ALA A 28 -2.11 14.72 -10.53
N ALA A 29 -3.15 15.17 -11.25
CA ALA A 29 -4.48 14.58 -11.19
C ALA A 29 -4.49 13.11 -11.62
N TYR A 30 -3.78 12.78 -12.71
CA TYR A 30 -3.58 11.40 -13.15
C TYR A 30 -2.86 10.54 -12.09
N GLY A 31 -1.91 11.14 -11.37
CA GLY A 31 -1.12 10.47 -10.32
C GLY A 31 -1.81 10.31 -8.97
N LEU A 32 -3.03 10.83 -8.76
CA LEU A 32 -3.69 10.78 -7.44
C LEU A 32 -3.94 9.35 -6.94
N SER A 33 -4.20 8.40 -7.84
CA SER A 33 -4.41 6.99 -7.52
C SER A 33 -3.12 6.15 -7.57
N LEU A 34 -1.95 6.77 -7.66
CA LEU A 34 -0.68 6.04 -7.76
C LEU A 34 -0.46 5.10 -6.56
N GLN A 35 -0.85 5.55 -5.36
CA GLN A 35 -0.74 4.78 -4.11
C GLN A 35 -1.46 3.42 -4.17
N ASP A 36 -2.56 3.32 -4.90
CA ASP A 36 -3.34 2.09 -5.05
C ASP A 36 -2.70 1.08 -6.03
N HIS A 37 -1.68 1.52 -6.78
CA HIS A 37 -0.98 0.73 -7.78
C HIS A 37 0.46 0.37 -7.37
N LEU A 38 0.85 0.72 -6.13
CA LEU A 38 2.14 0.31 -5.57
C LEU A 38 2.05 -1.11 -5.02
N SER A 39 3.15 -1.85 -5.12
CA SER A 39 3.29 -3.18 -4.50
C SER A 39 4.23 -3.11 -3.30
N GLN A 40 3.94 -3.94 -2.29
CA GLN A 40 4.84 -4.21 -1.16
C GLN A 40 5.86 -5.33 -1.49
N SER A 41 5.70 -6.02 -2.62
CA SER A 41 6.58 -7.10 -3.06
C SER A 41 7.84 -6.60 -3.78
N GLY A 42 8.78 -7.49 -4.07
CA GLY A 42 9.94 -7.21 -4.95
C GLY A 42 11.31 -7.31 -4.27
N TRP A 43 11.36 -7.79 -3.02
CA TRP A 43 12.60 -8.01 -2.28
C TRP A 43 13.28 -9.34 -2.59
N ASP A 44 12.51 -10.34 -3.05
CA ASP A 44 13.00 -11.68 -3.38
C ASP A 44 13.46 -11.78 -4.84
N ASP A 45 14.30 -12.78 -5.15
CA ASP A 45 14.60 -13.18 -6.52
C ASP A 45 13.46 -14.04 -7.09
N PRO A 46 12.70 -13.55 -8.09
CA PRO A 46 11.56 -14.28 -8.66
C PRO A 46 11.92 -15.62 -9.33
N GLY A 47 13.19 -15.82 -9.69
CA GLY A 47 13.71 -17.04 -10.32
C GLY A 47 14.35 -18.03 -9.34
N SER A 48 14.35 -17.75 -8.04
CA SER A 48 14.92 -18.63 -7.03
C SER A 48 14.04 -19.86 -6.73
N GLU A 49 14.68 -20.98 -6.40
CA GLU A 49 13.97 -22.21 -5.97
C GLU A 49 13.10 -21.98 -4.72
N SER A 50 13.49 -21.04 -3.83
CA SER A 50 12.67 -20.67 -2.66
C SER A 50 11.34 -20.02 -3.06
N VAL A 51 11.35 -19.15 -4.07
CA VAL A 51 10.11 -18.52 -4.57
C VAL A 51 9.26 -19.54 -5.34
N GLU A 52 9.90 -20.47 -6.08
CA GLU A 52 9.19 -21.57 -6.73
C GLU A 52 8.51 -22.49 -5.71
N ALA A 53 9.24 -22.89 -4.66
CA ALA A 53 8.70 -23.69 -3.57
C ALA A 53 7.54 -23.00 -2.84
N ALA A 54 7.64 -21.69 -2.58
CA ALA A 54 6.57 -20.90 -1.97
C ALA A 54 5.31 -20.87 -2.86
N LYS A 55 5.46 -20.61 -4.17
CA LYS A 55 4.34 -20.63 -5.13
C LYS A 55 3.68 -22.00 -5.21
N LEU A 56 4.48 -23.08 -5.22
CA LEU A 56 3.97 -24.45 -5.24
C LEU A 56 3.19 -24.77 -3.96
N ALA A 57 3.73 -24.40 -2.79
CA ALA A 57 3.07 -24.61 -1.51
C ALA A 57 1.75 -23.82 -1.42
N ASP A 58 1.76 -22.54 -1.75
CA ASP A 58 0.55 -21.68 -1.76
C ASP A 58 -0.50 -22.20 -2.74
N GLY A 59 -0.10 -22.69 -3.92
CA GLY A 59 -1.01 -23.26 -4.91
C GLY A 59 -1.59 -24.63 -4.53
N THR A 60 -0.85 -25.42 -3.73
CA THR A 60 -1.27 -26.77 -3.33
C THR A 60 -2.09 -26.77 -2.04
N PHE A 61 -1.66 -25.98 -1.05
CA PHE A 61 -2.23 -25.99 0.30
C PHE A 61 -3.05 -24.73 0.61
N GLY A 62 -3.03 -23.73 -0.27
CA GLY A 62 -3.55 -22.39 0.01
C GLY A 62 -2.51 -21.55 0.78
N ARG A 63 -2.56 -20.23 0.56
CA ARG A 63 -1.70 -19.28 1.29
C ARG A 63 -2.10 -19.26 2.77
N SER A 64 -1.09 -19.31 3.65
CA SER A 64 -1.31 -19.15 5.10
C SER A 64 -1.74 -17.72 5.42
N THR A 65 -2.89 -17.58 6.10
CA THR A 65 -3.44 -16.30 6.61
C THR A 65 -3.38 -16.20 8.14
N THR A 66 -2.86 -17.21 8.82
CA THR A 66 -2.79 -17.26 10.31
C THR A 66 -1.97 -16.12 10.91
N GLY A 67 -1.03 -15.57 10.14
CA GLY A 67 -0.15 -14.46 10.55
C GLY A 67 -0.62 -13.07 10.14
N ASP A 68 -1.77 -12.94 9.48
CA ASP A 68 -2.21 -11.64 8.94
C ASP A 68 -2.56 -10.64 10.06
N VAL A 69 -3.27 -11.10 11.09
CA VAL A 69 -3.64 -10.31 12.28
C VAL A 69 -3.57 -11.19 13.52
N LEU A 70 -2.84 -10.72 14.54
CA LEU A 70 -2.78 -11.35 15.86
C LEU A 70 -3.34 -10.39 16.90
N ALA A 71 -4.48 -10.72 17.50
CA ALA A 71 -5.10 -9.92 18.56
C ALA A 71 -4.78 -10.53 19.94
N LEU A 72 -4.09 -9.78 20.79
CA LEU A 72 -3.78 -10.18 22.15
C LEU A 72 -4.80 -9.56 23.12
N TYR A 73 -5.55 -10.41 23.81
CA TYR A 73 -6.46 -10.01 24.87
C TYR A 73 -5.87 -10.34 26.24
N THR A 74 -5.83 -9.35 27.12
CA THR A 74 -5.34 -9.50 28.49
C THR A 74 -6.49 -9.24 29.46
N ALA A 75 -6.73 -10.19 30.37
CA ALA A 75 -7.75 -10.03 31.40
C ALA A 75 -7.37 -8.86 32.35
N PRO A 76 -8.34 -8.07 32.84
CA PRO A 76 -8.09 -7.03 33.83
C PRO A 76 -7.44 -7.59 35.09
N GLU A 77 -6.74 -6.74 35.84
CA GLU A 77 -6.14 -7.13 37.12
C GLU A 77 -7.18 -7.78 38.05
N GLY A 78 -6.79 -8.90 38.67
CA GLY A 78 -7.66 -9.67 39.55
C GLY A 78 -8.68 -10.58 38.84
N LYS A 79 -8.71 -10.59 37.50
CA LYS A 79 -9.49 -11.54 36.69
C LYS A 79 -8.55 -12.44 35.87
N THR A 80 -9.09 -13.54 35.34
CA THR A 80 -8.38 -14.45 34.43
C THR A 80 -9.07 -14.49 33.07
N VAL A 81 -8.43 -15.08 32.07
CA VAL A 81 -9.02 -15.31 30.73
C VAL A 81 -10.21 -16.26 30.76
N ASP A 82 -10.39 -16.99 31.86
CA ASP A 82 -11.52 -17.89 32.09
C ASP A 82 -12.75 -17.18 32.69
N ASP A 83 -12.65 -15.88 33.01
CA ASP A 83 -13.79 -15.07 33.49
C ASP A 83 -14.88 -14.96 32.41
N PRO A 84 -16.10 -15.47 32.65
CA PRO A 84 -17.13 -15.53 31.61
C PRO A 84 -17.56 -14.15 31.09
N GLU A 85 -17.53 -13.12 31.95
CA GLU A 85 -17.85 -11.75 31.53
C GLU A 85 -16.78 -11.17 30.60
N PHE A 86 -15.50 -11.44 30.88
CA PHE A 86 -14.39 -11.08 30.02
C PHE A 86 -14.46 -11.81 28.68
N GLN A 87 -14.67 -13.13 28.68
CA GLN A 87 -14.83 -13.91 27.45
C GLN A 87 -15.99 -13.41 26.60
N ALA A 88 -17.16 -13.16 27.20
CA ALA A 88 -18.32 -12.63 26.49
C ALA A 88 -18.03 -11.27 25.84
N LYS A 89 -17.31 -10.38 26.53
CA LYS A 89 -16.89 -9.08 25.97
C LYS A 89 -15.92 -9.22 24.81
N VAL A 90 -14.95 -10.14 24.90
CA VAL A 90 -13.99 -10.40 23.81
C VAL A 90 -14.73 -10.98 22.59
N ILE A 91 -15.63 -11.93 22.80
CA ILE A 91 -16.42 -12.53 21.72
C ILE A 91 -17.33 -11.48 21.06
N ASP A 92 -18.03 -10.64 21.83
CA ASP A 92 -18.84 -9.53 21.29
C ASP A 92 -18.00 -8.53 20.47
N ASN A 93 -16.77 -8.24 20.92
CA ASN A 93 -15.85 -7.37 20.19
C ASN A 93 -15.42 -7.96 18.84
N LEU A 94 -15.24 -9.28 18.75
CA LEU A 94 -14.83 -9.96 17.51
C LEU A 94 -15.99 -10.21 16.53
N GLN A 95 -17.24 -10.18 17.02
CA GLN A 95 -18.44 -10.39 16.20
C GLN A 95 -19.05 -9.11 15.64
N ARG A 96 -18.55 -7.94 16.07
CA ARG A 96 -18.92 -6.63 15.53
C ARG A 96 -18.20 -6.33 14.22
#